data_AF-A0A2E2DD64-F1
#
_entry.id   AF-A0A2E2DD64-F1
#
_cell.length_a   1.000
_cell.length_b   1.000
_cell.length_c   1.000
_cell.angle_alpha   90.00
_cell.angle_beta   90.00
_cell.angle_gamma   90.00
#
_symmetry.space_group_name_H-M   'P 1'
#
loop_
_entity.id
_entity.type
_entity.pdbx_description
1 polymer ?
#
loop_
_entity_poly.entity_id
_entity_poly.type
_entity_poly.pdbx_seq_one_letter_code
_entity_poly.pdbx_strand_id
1 'polypeptide(L)'
;MTDSTAQDRRRFSRIPFDAVAHINTENGDLFLNCQIIDISLKGLLVHKPGQWQSAIGDKCRLDLLLDNAQVIIEMETVVAHIDDEQIGFDCEHIGLDSITHLKRLIELNLGDEAILHRELSALIDEH
;
A
#
# COMPACT_ATOMS: atom_id res chain seq x y z
N MET A 1 6.86 24.46 -17.27
CA MET A 1 7.93 24.02 -16.34
C MET A 1 7.35 24.06 -14.95
N THR A 2 6.75 22.95 -14.52
CA THR A 2 6.05 22.63 -13.25
C THR A 2 5.25 21.37 -13.64
N ASP A 3 5.38 20.16 -13.11
CA ASP A 3 5.79 19.64 -11.82
C ASP A 3 6.62 18.37 -12.02
N SER A 4 7.86 18.32 -11.56
CA SER A 4 8.66 17.07 -11.56
C SER A 4 9.34 16.78 -10.22
N THR A 5 9.00 17.51 -9.16
CA THR A 5 9.64 17.37 -7.84
C THR A 5 8.96 16.36 -6.91
N ALA A 6 7.78 15.84 -7.27
CA ALA A 6 7.06 14.85 -6.45
C ALA A 6 7.48 13.41 -6.74
N GLN A 7 7.84 13.08 -7.98
CA GLN A 7 8.27 11.73 -8.36
C GLN A 7 9.63 11.35 -7.77
N ASP A 8 10.55 12.32 -7.70
CA ASP A 8 11.96 12.10 -7.31
C ASP A 8 12.17 11.93 -5.78
N ARG A 9 11.10 12.04 -4.98
CA ARG A 9 11.14 11.85 -3.52
C ARG A 9 10.67 10.46 -3.08
N ARG A 10 10.06 9.68 -3.97
CA ARG A 10 9.53 8.35 -3.61
C ARG A 10 10.68 7.34 -3.65
N ARG A 11 10.99 6.77 -2.48
CA ARG A 11 12.08 5.79 -2.32
C ARG A 11 11.71 4.40 -2.88
N PHE A 12 10.43 4.06 -2.86
CA PHE A 12 9.88 2.79 -3.34
C PHE A 12 9.04 3.03 -4.59
N SER A 13 9.18 2.15 -5.58
CA SER A 13 8.39 2.20 -6.81
C SER A 13 6.94 1.87 -6.48
N ARG A 14 6.03 2.64 -7.09
CA ARG A 14 4.59 2.39 -7.03
C ARG A 14 4.15 1.79 -8.34
N ILE A 15 3.44 0.69 -8.24
CA ILE A 15 2.98 -0.12 -9.36
C ILE A 15 1.46 0.04 -9.41
N PRO A 16 0.88 0.49 -10.54
CA PRO A 16 -0.56 0.47 -10.72
C PRO A 16 -1.07 -0.96 -10.54
N PHE A 17 -2.07 -1.13 -9.68
CA PHE A 17 -2.51 -2.46 -9.29
C PHE A 17 -4.02 -2.52 -9.15
N ASP A 18 -4.66 -3.24 -10.06
CA ASP A 18 -6.11 -3.42 -10.09
C ASP A 18 -6.50 -4.59 -9.18
N ALA A 19 -6.80 -4.25 -7.93
CA ALA A 19 -7.26 -5.18 -6.91
C ALA A 19 -8.18 -4.48 -5.93
N VAL A 20 -8.73 -5.25 -4.99
CA VAL A 20 -9.58 -4.75 -3.92
C VAL A 20 -8.98 -5.04 -2.57
N ALA A 21 -9.19 -4.14 -1.61
CA ALA A 21 -8.83 -4.33 -0.22
C ALA A 21 -10.00 -4.07 0.72
N HIS A 22 -9.97 -4.72 1.88
CA HIS A 22 -10.81 -4.37 3.01
C HIS A 22 -10.01 -3.49 3.97
N ILE A 23 -10.62 -2.43 4.47
CA ILE A 23 -10.00 -1.47 5.39
C ILE A 23 -10.77 -1.50 6.70
N ASN A 24 -10.08 -1.83 7.79
CA ASN A 24 -10.60 -1.78 9.14
C ASN A 24 -9.84 -0.69 9.91
N THR A 25 -10.54 0.37 10.27
CA THR A 25 -9.99 1.52 10.97
C THR A 25 -10.01 1.29 12.48
N GLU A 26 -9.11 1.96 13.23
CA GLU A 26 -9.04 1.82 14.69
C GLU A 26 -10.34 2.22 15.42
N ASN A 27 -11.14 3.11 14.83
CA ASN A 27 -12.46 3.50 15.36
C ASN A 27 -13.57 2.45 15.09
N GLY A 28 -13.27 1.36 14.39
CA GLY A 28 -14.18 0.23 14.13
C GLY A 28 -14.98 0.34 12.83
N ASP A 29 -14.73 1.33 11.97
CA ASP A 29 -15.33 1.39 10.64
C ASP A 29 -14.74 0.30 9.73
N LEU A 30 -15.61 -0.34 8.96
CA LEU A 30 -15.23 -1.38 8.00
C LEU A 30 -15.63 -0.96 6.59
N PHE A 31 -14.63 -0.80 5.72
CA PHE A 31 -14.82 -0.49 4.32
C PHE A 31 -14.45 -1.71 3.47
N LEU A 32 -15.45 -2.27 2.79
CA LEU A 32 -15.28 -3.46 1.97
C LEU A 32 -15.07 -3.09 0.50
N ASN A 33 -14.29 -3.93 -0.18
CA ASN A 33 -13.99 -3.85 -1.61
C ASN A 33 -13.50 -2.46 -2.07
N CYS A 34 -12.62 -1.85 -1.29
CA CYS A 34 -11.98 -0.59 -1.64
C CYS A 34 -11.03 -0.82 -2.80
N GLN A 35 -11.18 -0.02 -3.86
CA GLN A 35 -10.39 -0.17 -5.07
C GLN A 35 -8.96 0.35 -4.86
N ILE A 36 -7.97 -0.50 -5.15
CA ILE A 36 -6.55 -0.13 -5.15
C ILE A 36 -6.22 0.65 -6.43
N ILE A 37 -5.40 1.68 -6.27
CA ILE A 37 -4.85 2.49 -7.36
C ILE A 37 -3.41 2.05 -7.64
N ASP A 38 -2.58 2.07 -6.60
CA ASP A 38 -1.19 1.62 -6.67
C ASP A 38 -0.72 0.94 -5.39
N ILE A 39 0.33 0.15 -5.52
CA ILE A 39 0.98 -0.58 -4.44
C ILE A 39 2.51 -0.44 -4.53
N SER A 40 3.15 -0.45 -3.38
CA SER A 40 4.61 -0.51 -3.22
C SER A 40 4.97 -1.44 -2.06
N LEU A 41 6.25 -1.72 -1.86
CA LEU A 41 6.70 -2.48 -0.68
C LEU A 41 6.39 -1.80 0.66
N LYS A 42 6.19 -0.47 0.68
CA LYS A 42 6.02 0.31 1.92
C LYS A 42 4.62 0.91 2.09
N GLY A 43 3.68 0.63 1.18
CA GLY A 43 2.36 1.22 1.28
C GLY A 43 1.50 1.06 0.05
N LEU A 44 0.27 1.57 0.15
CA LEU A 44 -0.77 1.48 -0.88
C LEU A 44 -1.47 2.81 -1.07
N LEU A 45 -2.11 2.94 -2.22
CA LEU A 45 -3.02 4.03 -2.55
C LEU A 45 -4.36 3.44 -2.95
N VAL A 46 -5.42 3.94 -2.36
CA VAL A 46 -6.78 3.48 -2.63
C VAL A 46 -7.67 4.65 -3.02
N HIS A 47 -8.74 4.36 -3.76
CA HIS A 47 -9.84 5.30 -3.87
C HIS A 47 -10.50 5.50 -2.50
N LYS A 48 -10.69 6.76 -2.12
CA LYS A 48 -11.31 7.16 -0.86
C LYS A 48 -12.73 6.60 -0.80
N PRO A 49 -13.04 5.70 0.15
CA PRO A 49 -14.40 5.22 0.31
C PRO A 49 -15.29 6.36 0.85
N GLY A 50 -16.57 6.28 0.54
CA GLY A 50 -17.55 7.23 1.08
C GLY A 50 -17.59 7.16 2.60
N GLN A 51 -17.88 8.30 3.25
CA GLN A 51 -18.01 8.41 4.71
C GLN A 51 -16.72 8.14 5.49
N TRP A 52 -15.55 8.30 4.87
CA TRP A 52 -14.27 8.21 5.56
C TRP A 52 -14.14 9.26 6.67
N GLN A 53 -13.78 8.82 7.89
CA GLN A 53 -13.67 9.68 9.07
C GLN A 53 -12.29 9.69 9.73
N SER A 54 -11.42 8.72 9.42
CA SER A 54 -10.07 8.67 9.99
C SER A 54 -9.18 9.82 9.50
N ALA A 55 -8.31 10.30 10.38
CA ALA A 55 -7.36 11.36 10.11
C ALA A 55 -6.00 10.81 9.66
N ILE A 56 -5.16 11.70 9.11
CA ILE A 56 -3.74 11.40 8.87
C ILE A 56 -3.08 11.02 10.19
N GLY A 57 -2.33 9.92 10.19
CA GLY A 57 -1.68 9.33 11.35
C GLY A 57 -2.50 8.24 12.05
N ASP A 58 -3.79 8.11 11.76
CA ASP A 58 -4.61 7.05 12.34
C ASP A 58 -4.20 5.68 11.80
N LYS A 59 -4.28 4.66 12.67
CA LYS A 59 -3.95 3.29 12.31
C LYS A 59 -5.11 2.59 11.62
N CYS A 60 -4.78 1.76 10.64
CA CYS A 60 -5.72 0.94 9.89
C CYS A 60 -5.12 -0.44 9.63
N ARG A 61 -5.95 -1.48 9.64
CA ARG A 61 -5.61 -2.79 9.09
C ARG A 61 -6.16 -2.89 7.67
N LEU A 62 -5.30 -3.30 6.74
CA LEU A 62 -5.67 -3.54 5.35
C LEU A 62 -5.50 -5.00 5.01
N ASP A 63 -6.54 -5.56 4.39
CA ASP A 63 -6.54 -6.91 3.84
C ASP A 63 -6.64 -6.80 2.32
N LEU A 64 -5.50 -6.90 1.62
CA LEU A 64 -5.45 -6.86 0.16
C LEU A 64 -5.78 -8.24 -0.41
N LEU A 65 -6.82 -8.31 -1.24
CA LEU A 65 -7.32 -9.56 -1.79
C LEU A 65 -6.70 -9.83 -3.16
N LEU A 66 -5.99 -10.95 -3.26
CA LEU A 66 -5.35 -11.41 -4.49
C LEU A 66 -5.98 -12.71 -4.97
N ASP A 67 -5.87 -12.98 -6.28
CA ASP A 67 -6.31 -14.23 -6.91
C ASP A 67 -7.72 -14.67 -6.49
N ASN A 68 -8.71 -13.77 -6.62
CA ASN A 68 -10.09 -14.00 -6.17
C ASN A 68 -10.19 -14.35 -4.66
N ALA A 69 -9.42 -13.66 -3.84
CA ALA A 69 -9.32 -13.85 -2.38
C ALA A 69 -8.77 -15.22 -1.94
N GLN A 70 -8.01 -15.91 -2.79
CA GLN A 70 -7.26 -17.12 -2.39
C GLN A 70 -5.98 -16.77 -1.62
N VAL A 71 -5.43 -15.58 -1.88
CA VAL A 71 -4.27 -15.05 -1.17
C VAL A 71 -4.67 -13.69 -0.59
N ILE A 72 -4.35 -13.49 0.69
CA ILE A 72 -4.63 -12.24 1.40
C ILE A 72 -3.30 -11.71 1.93
N ILE A 73 -3.00 -10.45 1.60
CA ILE A 73 -1.88 -9.73 2.19
C ILE A 73 -2.45 -8.84 3.28
N GLU A 74 -2.24 -9.26 4.52
CA GLU A 74 -2.64 -8.53 5.73
C GLU A 74 -1.51 -7.60 6.18
N MET A 75 -1.84 -6.35 6.49
CA MET A 75 -0.89 -5.35 6.96
C MET A 75 -1.51 -4.36 7.95
N GLU A 76 -0.71 -3.95 8.93
CA GLU A 76 -0.99 -2.79 9.78
C GLU A 76 -0.37 -1.56 9.14
N THR A 77 -1.16 -0.51 9.04
CA THR A 77 -0.82 0.70 8.30
C THR A 77 -1.18 1.96 9.08
N VAL A 78 -0.65 3.08 8.63
CA VAL A 78 -1.08 4.42 9.05
C VAL A 78 -1.55 5.21 7.85
N VAL A 79 -2.56 6.05 8.06
CA VAL A 79 -3.02 7.00 7.04
C VAL A 79 -1.93 8.04 6.80
N ALA A 80 -1.27 7.99 5.65
CA ALA A 80 -0.13 8.84 5.32
C ALA A 80 -0.55 10.14 4.62
N HIS A 81 -1.62 10.09 3.81
CA HIS A 81 -2.23 11.27 3.21
C HIS A 81 -3.69 11.00 2.86
N ILE A 82 -4.46 12.08 2.79
CA ILE A 82 -5.86 12.07 2.35
C ILE A 82 -6.02 13.25 1.39
N ASP A 83 -6.59 12.99 0.21
CA ASP A 83 -7.09 14.04 -0.68
C ASP A 83 -8.60 13.86 -0.93
N ASP A 84 -9.12 14.53 -1.96
CA ASP A 84 -10.55 14.50 -2.29
C ASP A 84 -11.02 13.12 -2.80
N GLU A 85 -10.14 12.37 -3.47
CA GLU A 85 -10.49 11.13 -4.18
C GLU A 85 -9.75 9.90 -3.66
N GLN A 86 -8.67 10.07 -2.89
CA GLN A 86 -7.70 9.02 -2.59
C GLN A 86 -7.21 9.09 -1.15
N ILE A 87 -6.77 7.92 -0.66
CA ILE A 87 -6.11 7.77 0.64
C ILE A 87 -4.86 6.95 0.43
N GLY A 88 -3.73 7.46 0.91
CA GLY A 88 -2.50 6.72 0.98
C GLY A 88 -2.25 6.16 2.36
N PHE A 89 -1.74 4.94 2.38
CA PHE A 89 -1.37 4.22 3.58
C PHE A 89 0.11 3.90 3.55
N ASP A 90 0.82 4.16 4.65
CA ASP A 90 2.16 3.63 4.87
C ASP A 90 2.04 2.34 5.70
N CYS A 91 2.70 1.28 5.25
CA CYS A 91 2.73 -0.02 5.91
C CYS A 91 3.68 0.04 7.10
N GLU A 92 3.17 -0.14 8.31
CA GLU A 92 3.96 -0.15 9.54
C GLU A 92 4.43 -1.57 9.88
N HIS A 93 3.52 -2.54 9.83
CA HIS A 93 3.83 -3.94 10.13
C HIS A 93 3.17 -4.87 9.11
N ILE A 94 3.90 -5.91 8.74
CA ILE A 94 3.44 -6.93 7.81
C ILE A 94 4.00 -8.28 8.25
N GLY A 95 3.14 -9.30 8.26
CA GLY A 95 3.53 -10.67 8.61
C GLY A 95 4.45 -11.29 7.56
N LEU A 96 5.19 -12.35 7.95
CA LEU A 96 6.14 -13.04 7.06
C LEU A 96 5.50 -13.59 5.78
N ASP A 97 4.31 -14.16 5.89
CA ASP A 97 3.59 -14.73 4.75
C ASP A 97 3.12 -13.60 3.81
N SER A 98 2.52 -12.55 4.37
CA SER A 98 2.09 -11.34 3.65
C SER A 98 3.24 -10.65 2.91
N ILE A 99 4.40 -10.45 3.55
CA ILE A 99 5.55 -9.79 2.89
C ILE A 99 6.15 -10.67 1.80
N THR A 100 6.08 -12.00 1.94
CA THR A 100 6.51 -12.92 0.89
C THR A 100 5.64 -12.78 -0.36
N HIS A 101 4.32 -12.70 -0.19
CA HIS A 101 3.38 -12.47 -1.29
C HIS A 101 3.56 -11.07 -1.89
N LEU A 102 3.70 -10.04 -1.06
CA LEU A 102 3.92 -8.66 -1.52
C LEU A 102 5.22 -8.55 -2.33
N LYS A 103 6.33 -9.12 -1.83
CA LYS A 103 7.60 -9.15 -2.53
C LYS A 103 7.46 -9.80 -3.90
N ARG A 104 6.77 -10.94 -3.97
CA ARG A 104 6.55 -11.65 -5.24
C ARG A 104 5.71 -10.83 -6.22
N LEU A 105 4.66 -10.17 -5.73
CA LEU A 105 3.83 -9.26 -6.53
C LEU A 105 4.68 -8.13 -7.13
N ILE A 106 5.48 -7.46 -6.30
CA ILE A 106 6.35 -6.36 -6.74
C ILE A 106 7.40 -6.86 -7.74
N GLU A 107 8.07 -7.99 -7.45
CA GLU A 107 9.04 -8.62 -8.36
C GLU A 107 8.47 -8.88 -9.75
N LEU A 108 7.27 -9.49 -9.82
CA LEU A 108 6.61 -9.82 -11.08
C LEU A 108 6.24 -8.59 -11.90
N ASN A 109 5.89 -7.49 -11.23
CA ASN A 109 5.50 -6.26 -11.91
C ASN A 109 6.69 -5.36 -12.29
N LEU A 110 7.79 -5.39 -11.55
CA LEU A 110 9.00 -4.62 -11.88
C LEU A 110 9.76 -5.22 -13.05
N GLY A 111 9.77 -6.55 -13.19
CA GLY A 111 10.47 -7.26 -14.27
C GLY A 111 12.00 -7.14 -14.23
N ASP A 112 12.56 -6.53 -13.18
CA ASP A 112 14.01 -6.32 -12.97
C ASP A 112 14.39 -6.57 -11.51
N GLU A 113 15.20 -7.61 -11.31
CA GLU A 113 15.67 -8.06 -9.99
C GLU A 113 16.57 -7.02 -9.31
N ALA A 114 17.31 -6.20 -10.07
CA ALA A 114 18.17 -5.17 -9.50
C ALA A 114 17.37 -4.03 -8.86
N ILE A 115 16.20 -3.69 -9.45
CA ILE A 115 15.28 -2.72 -8.87
C ILE A 115 14.71 -3.27 -7.56
N LEU A 116 14.23 -4.52 -7.57
CA LEU A 116 13.71 -5.17 -6.37
C LEU A 116 14.77 -5.21 -5.25
N HIS A 117 16.01 -5.58 -5.57
CA HIS A 117 17.08 -5.60 -4.58
C HIS A 117 17.32 -4.22 -3.97
N ARG A 118 17.29 -3.15 -4.78
CA ARG A 118 17.41 -1.78 -4.28
C ARG A 118 16.27 -1.41 -3.33
N GLU A 119 15.04 -1.80 -3.65
CA GLU A 119 13.89 -1.55 -2.77
C GLU A 119 13.98 -2.34 -1.46
N LEU A 120 14.41 -3.59 -1.51
CA LEU A 120 14.63 -4.39 -0.30
C LEU A 120 15.74 -3.80 0.59
N SER A 121 16.84 -3.33 -0.01
CA SER A 121 17.88 -2.62 0.73
C SER A 121 17.33 -1.34 1.38
N ALA A 122 16.50 -0.59 0.64
CA ALA A 122 15.87 0.62 1.16
C ALA A 122 14.95 0.36 2.37
N LEU A 123 14.26 -0.78 2.43
CA LEU A 123 13.44 -1.16 3.60
C LEU A 123 14.29 -1.40 4.86
N ILE A 124 15.47 -2.01 4.70
CA ILE A 124 16.39 -2.33 5.79
C ILE A 124 16.96 -1.03 6.38
N ASP A 125 17.33 -0.09 5.52
CA ASP A 125 17.90 1.20 5.92
C ASP A 125 16.92 2.15 6.65
N GLU A 126 15.61 1.87 6.66
CA GLU A 126 14.60 2.66 7.40
C GLU A 126 14.43 2.22 8.86
N HIS A 127 15.10 1.15 9.29
CA HIS A 127 15.09 0.60 10.65
C HIS A 127 16.48 0.65 11.29
#